data_AF-A0A9W7YJ89-F1
#
_entry.id   AF-A0A9W7YJ89-F1
#
_cell.length_a   1.000
_cell.length_b   1.000
_cell.length_c   1.000
_cell.angle_alpha   90.00
_cell.angle_beta   90.00
_cell.angle_gamma   90.00
#
_symmetry.space_group_name_H-M   'P 1'
#
loop_
_entity.id
_entity.type
_entity.pdbx_description
1 polymer ?
#
loop_
_entity_poly.entity_id
_entity_poly.type
_entity_poly.pdbx_seq_one_letter_code
_entity_poly.pdbx_strand_id
1 'polypeptide(L)'
;MYTPIDRKVPQGDPEDALWYDVCENSNSMSGVWQYRHLRDQGILKTPNTTSDEWIRVWDDKSSTPWLYNPQMRRFVSYDDQESVDRKVEFVKAKGLKGVMAWGLHADYQGELVGALNRVGPLCRGPKSDLDEPST
;
A
#
# COMPACT_ATOMS: atom_id res chain seq x y z
N MET A 1 9.23 -22.97 -12.53
CA MET A 1 10.20 -22.08 -13.19
C MET A 1 11.01 -21.42 -12.08
N TYR A 2 12.28 -21.77 -11.92
CA TYR A 2 13.16 -21.13 -10.94
C TYR A 2 13.82 -19.93 -11.60
N THR A 3 13.51 -18.74 -11.12
CA THR A 3 14.23 -17.52 -11.51
C THR A 3 15.28 -17.27 -10.42
N PRO A 4 16.58 -17.23 -10.74
CA PRO A 4 17.60 -16.92 -9.74
C PRO A 4 17.35 -15.52 -9.17
N ILE A 5 17.37 -15.42 -7.84
CA ILE A 5 17.24 -14.15 -7.13
C ILE A 5 18.56 -13.39 -7.30
N ASP A 6 18.49 -12.21 -7.93
CA ASP A 6 19.59 -11.25 -7.89
C ASP A 6 19.67 -10.67 -6.47
N ARG A 7 20.85 -10.78 -5.84
CA ARG A 7 21.09 -10.25 -4.49
C ARG A 7 21.27 -8.74 -4.47
N LYS A 8 21.46 -8.10 -5.63
CA LYS A 8 21.56 -6.65 -5.70
C LYS A 8 20.17 -6.03 -5.62
N VAL A 9 19.84 -5.45 -4.47
CA VAL A 9 18.59 -4.70 -4.32
C VAL A 9 18.64 -3.45 -5.22
N PRO A 10 17.66 -3.29 -6.11
CA PRO A 10 17.56 -2.08 -6.91
C PRO A 10 17.22 -0.86 -6.04
N GLN A 11 17.66 0.33 -6.46
CA GLN A 11 17.14 1.57 -5.87
C GLN A 11 15.62 1.67 -6.09
N GLY A 12 14.92 1.98 -5.00
CA GLY A 12 13.51 2.27 -4.93
C GLY A 12 13.18 3.69 -5.38
N ASP A 13 12.55 4.47 -4.51
CA ASP A 13 12.23 5.88 -4.76
C ASP A 13 13.47 6.81 -4.64
N PRO A 14 13.35 8.12 -4.95
CA PRO A 14 14.48 9.05 -4.86
C PRO A 14 15.07 9.24 -3.46
N GLU A 15 14.33 8.87 -2.41
CA GLU A 15 14.80 8.97 -1.02
C GLU A 15 15.41 7.66 -0.52
N ASP A 16 15.29 6.58 -1.29
CA ASP A 16 15.98 5.33 -1.03
C ASP A 16 17.49 5.52 -1.16
N ALA A 17 18.15 5.50 0.00
CA ALA A 17 19.58 5.69 0.15
C ALA A 17 20.21 4.45 0.80
N LEU A 18 21.53 4.31 0.62
CA LEU A 18 22.28 3.24 1.26
C LEU A 18 22.15 3.35 2.78
N TRP A 19 21.64 2.28 3.38
CA TRP A 19 21.57 2.14 4.82
C TRP A 19 22.25 0.84 5.23
N TYR A 20 22.73 0.80 6.47
CA TYR A 20 23.40 -0.38 6.99
C TYR A 20 22.36 -1.43 7.37
N ASP A 21 22.25 -2.48 6.55
CA ASP A 21 21.39 -3.61 6.82
C ASP A 21 22.08 -4.54 7.82
N VAL A 22 21.53 -4.57 9.03
CA VAL A 22 22.01 -5.41 10.14
C VAL A 22 21.89 -6.90 9.80
N CYS A 23 20.94 -7.28 8.94
CA CYS A 23 20.73 -8.66 8.51
C CYS A 23 21.75 -9.11 7.45
N GLU A 24 22.14 -8.22 6.55
CA GLU A 24 23.11 -8.51 5.48
C GLU A 24 24.55 -8.13 5.85
N ASN A 25 24.76 -7.45 6.98
CA ASN A 25 26.04 -6.93 7.44
C ASN A 25 26.75 -6.11 6.35
N SER A 26 25.96 -5.34 5.59
CA SER A 26 26.41 -4.56 4.44
C SER A 26 25.51 -3.34 4.22
N ASN A 27 25.99 -2.35 3.47
CA ASN A 27 25.16 -1.24 3.06
C ASN A 27 24.38 -1.62 1.81
N SER A 28 23.06 -1.60 1.88
CA SER A 28 22.17 -1.93 0.76
C SER A 28 21.10 -0.85 0.59
N MET A 29 20.53 -0.78 -0.61
CA MET A 29 19.31 -0.01 -0.86
C MET A 29 18.12 -0.79 -0.32
N SER A 30 17.04 -0.11 0.07
CA SER A 30 15.85 -0.81 0.56
C SER A 30 14.97 -1.35 -0.58
N GLY A 31 15.00 -0.72 -1.76
CA GLY A 31 14.09 -1.02 -2.86
C GLY A 31 12.64 -0.59 -2.57
N VAL A 32 12.40 0.15 -1.48
CA VAL A 32 11.08 0.62 -1.07
C VAL A 32 10.68 1.84 -1.89
N TRP A 33 9.40 1.88 -2.24
CA TRP A 33 8.77 3.03 -2.87
C TRP A 33 7.72 3.61 -1.92
N GLN A 34 7.90 4.86 -1.49
CA GLN A 34 6.86 5.55 -0.75
C GLN A 34 5.70 5.95 -1.68
N TYR A 35 4.46 5.84 -1.17
CA TYR A 35 3.26 6.16 -1.95
C TYR A 35 3.26 7.60 -2.48
N ARG A 36 3.76 8.56 -1.69
CA ARG A 36 3.92 9.95 -2.13
C ARG A 36 4.77 10.08 -3.40
N HIS A 37 5.85 9.32 -3.52
CA HIS A 37 6.75 9.43 -4.68
C HIS A 37 6.13 8.83 -5.92
N LEU A 38 5.29 7.79 -5.78
CA LEU A 38 4.48 7.29 -6.89
C LEU A 38 3.55 8.37 -7.45
N ARG A 39 3.04 9.26 -6.60
CA ARG A 39 2.19 10.39 -6.99
C ARG A 39 2.98 11.61 -7.47
N ASP A 40 4.00 12.02 -6.72
CA ASP A 40 4.85 13.18 -7.02
C ASP A 40 5.58 13.05 -8.36
N GLN A 41 6.06 11.85 -8.69
CA GLN A 41 6.72 11.57 -9.97
C GLN A 41 5.76 11.36 -11.13
N GLY A 42 4.44 11.38 -10.89
CA GLY A 42 3.43 11.15 -11.92
C GLY A 42 3.36 9.71 -12.42
N ILE A 43 3.98 8.75 -11.72
CA ILE A 43 3.82 7.31 -12.00
C ILE A 43 2.34 6.93 -11.85
N LEU A 44 1.70 7.45 -10.81
CA LEU A 44 0.27 7.43 -10.58
C LEU A 44 -0.29 8.84 -10.84
N LYS A 45 -0.99 9.02 -11.96
CA LYS A 45 -1.67 10.28 -12.32
C LYS A 45 -2.89 10.54 -11.42
N THR A 46 -3.57 9.47 -11.04
CA THR A 46 -4.66 9.44 -10.05
C THR A 46 -4.43 8.22 -9.16
N PRO A 47 -5.18 8.02 -8.05
CA PRO A 47 -5.00 6.84 -7.21
C PRO A 47 -5.06 5.51 -7.99
N ASN A 48 -5.84 5.47 -9.08
CA ASN A 48 -6.15 4.24 -9.82
C ASN A 48 -5.62 4.22 -11.25
N THR A 49 -4.94 5.27 -11.73
CA THR A 49 -4.45 5.36 -13.12
C THR A 49 -2.97 5.70 -13.18
N THR A 50 -2.22 5.01 -14.04
CA THR A 50 -0.77 5.19 -14.21
C THR A 50 -0.37 6.10 -15.38
N SER A 51 0.91 6.44 -15.45
CA SER A 51 1.58 6.90 -16.66
C SER A 51 1.75 5.76 -17.68
N ASP A 52 2.03 6.14 -18.93
CA ASP A 52 2.02 5.21 -20.07
C ASP A 52 3.18 4.18 -20.01
N GLU A 53 4.19 4.43 -19.16
CA GLU A 53 5.35 3.57 -18.95
C GLU A 53 5.11 2.47 -17.89
N TRP A 54 4.09 2.63 -17.05
CA TRP A 54 3.80 1.75 -15.94
C TRP A 54 2.45 1.07 -16.13
N ILE A 55 2.45 -0.24 -15.94
CA ILE A 55 1.25 -1.07 -16.02
C ILE A 55 0.74 -1.29 -14.60
N ARG A 56 -0.44 -0.76 -14.26
CA ARG A 56 -1.16 -1.10 -13.03
C ARG A 56 -2.05 -2.30 -13.27
N VAL A 57 -1.97 -3.27 -12.37
CA VAL A 57 -2.86 -4.44 -12.34
C VAL A 57 -3.39 -4.60 -10.92
N TRP A 58 -4.66 -4.97 -10.83
CA TRP A 58 -5.31 -5.31 -9.57
C TRP A 58 -5.21 -6.82 -9.33
N ASP A 59 -4.80 -7.25 -8.14
CA ASP A 59 -4.87 -8.65 -7.72
C ASP A 59 -6.09 -8.88 -6.82
N ASP A 60 -7.06 -9.63 -7.33
CA ASP A 60 -8.30 -9.93 -6.62
C ASP A 60 -8.09 -10.78 -5.36
N LYS A 61 -7.04 -11.62 -5.33
CA LYS A 61 -6.78 -12.52 -4.19
C LYS A 61 -6.30 -11.77 -2.96
N SER A 62 -5.34 -10.86 -3.14
CA SER A 62 -4.86 -9.99 -2.07
C SER A 62 -5.72 -8.74 -1.90
N SER A 63 -6.57 -8.41 -2.89
CA SER A 63 -7.28 -7.14 -2.96
C SER A 63 -6.32 -5.94 -2.89
N THR A 64 -5.22 -6.03 -3.64
CA THR A 64 -4.20 -4.95 -3.72
C THR A 64 -3.76 -4.69 -5.15
N PRO A 65 -3.36 -3.46 -5.47
CA PRO A 65 -2.75 -3.13 -6.74
C PRO A 65 -1.25 -3.46 -6.77
N TRP A 66 -0.73 -3.66 -7.96
CA TRP A 66 0.71 -3.66 -8.20
C TRP A 66 1.02 -2.98 -9.53
N LEU A 67 2.23 -2.41 -9.60
CA LEU A 67 2.77 -1.74 -10.77
C LEU A 67 3.91 -2.56 -11.38
N TYR A 68 3.99 -2.55 -12.70
CA TYR A 68 5.12 -3.11 -13.42
C TYR A 68 5.60 -2.18 -14.52
N ASN A 69 6.89 -1.88 -14.51
CA ASN A 69 7.58 -1.18 -15.60
C ASN A 69 8.44 -2.20 -16.38
N PRO A 70 8.09 -2.52 -17.64
CA PRO A 70 8.83 -3.51 -18.42
C PRO A 70 10.22 -3.03 -18.85
N GLN A 71 10.42 -1.72 -19.02
CA GLN A 71 11.71 -1.16 -19.45
C GLN A 71 12.74 -1.25 -18.32
N MET A 72 12.34 -0.87 -17.10
CA MET A 72 13.19 -0.94 -15.91
C MET A 72 13.19 -2.32 -15.23
N ARG A 73 12.29 -3.21 -15.66
CA ARG A 73 12.00 -4.51 -15.02
C ARG A 73 11.72 -4.35 -13.53
N ARG A 74 10.96 -3.30 -13.17
CA ARG A 74 10.60 -2.96 -11.79
C ARG A 74 9.19 -3.41 -11.51
N PHE A 75 9.02 -4.08 -10.38
CA PHE A 75 7.72 -4.45 -9.82
C PHE A 75 7.55 -3.72 -8.50
N VAL A 76 6.40 -3.10 -8.29
CA VAL A 76 6.07 -2.38 -7.05
C VAL A 76 4.69 -2.83 -6.58
N SER A 77 4.63 -3.56 -5.47
CA SER A 77 3.38 -3.79 -4.74
C SER A 77 3.12 -2.60 -3.82
N TYR A 78 1.89 -2.09 -3.79
CA TYR A 78 1.53 -0.94 -2.98
C TYR A 78 0.07 -0.99 -2.56
N ASP A 79 -0.34 -0.05 -1.72
CA ASP A 79 -1.74 0.20 -1.39
C ASP A 79 -2.21 1.51 -2.00
N ASP A 80 -3.44 1.52 -2.52
CA ASP A 80 -4.14 2.72 -2.96
C ASP A 80 -5.42 2.91 -2.14
N GLN A 81 -6.21 3.90 -2.53
CA GLN A 81 -7.46 4.20 -1.85
C GLN A 81 -8.45 3.02 -1.87
N GLU A 82 -8.52 2.26 -2.97
CA GLU A 82 -9.43 1.12 -3.11
C GLU A 82 -9.02 -0.05 -2.20
N SER A 83 -7.72 -0.39 -2.18
CA SER A 83 -7.23 -1.47 -1.31
C SER A 83 -7.36 -1.12 0.17
N VAL A 84 -7.13 0.15 0.53
CA VAL A 84 -7.34 0.63 1.90
C VAL A 84 -8.81 0.56 2.28
N ASP A 85 -9.74 0.93 1.39
CA ASP A 85 -11.18 0.83 1.68
C ASP A 85 -11.62 -0.61 1.96
N ARG A 86 -11.13 -1.57 1.17
CA ARG A 86 -11.40 -3.00 1.41
C ARG A 86 -10.83 -3.48 2.75
N LYS A 87 -9.65 -2.99 3.14
CA LYS A 87 -9.06 -3.28 4.47
C LYS A 87 -9.89 -2.67 5.60
N VAL A 88 -10.42 -1.46 5.41
CA VAL A 88 -11.31 -0.80 6.37
C VAL A 88 -12.62 -1.60 6.53
N GLU A 89 -13.20 -2.09 5.44
CA GLU A 89 -14.38 -2.97 5.48
C GLU A 89 -14.08 -4.28 6.21
N PHE A 90 -12.92 -4.88 5.94
CA PHE A 90 -12.47 -6.10 6.64
C PHE A 90 -12.34 -5.88 8.15
N VAL A 91 -11.74 -4.76 8.57
CA VAL A 91 -11.60 -4.36 9.98
C VAL A 91 -12.96 -4.24 10.65
N LYS A 92 -13.94 -3.59 9.99
CA LYS A 92 -15.31 -3.47 10.49
C LYS A 92 -16.01 -4.83 10.60
N ALA A 93 -15.89 -5.67 9.57
CA ALA A 93 -16.51 -6.99 9.52
C ALA A 93 -15.97 -7.93 10.61
N LYS A 94 -14.67 -7.81 10.93
CA LYS A 94 -14.02 -8.61 11.99
C LYS A 94 -14.13 -8.00 13.38
N GLY A 95 -14.74 -6.82 13.53
CA GLY A 95 -14.86 -6.14 14.83
C GLY A 95 -13.52 -5.70 15.41
N LEU A 96 -12.51 -5.47 14.56
CA LEU A 96 -11.19 -5.00 14.98
C LEU A 96 -11.26 -3.55 15.47
N LYS A 97 -10.38 -3.19 16.40
CA LYS A 97 -10.38 -1.91 17.10
C LYS A 97 -9.66 -0.78 16.36
N GLY A 98 -9.45 -0.89 15.05
CA GLY A 98 -8.82 0.16 14.27
C GLY A 98 -7.72 -0.34 13.34
N VAL A 99 -6.97 0.62 12.81
CA VAL A 99 -5.93 0.47 11.80
C VAL A 99 -4.73 1.32 12.18
N MET A 100 -3.54 0.92 11.73
CA MET A 100 -2.29 1.64 11.91
C MET A 100 -1.63 1.81 10.54
N ALA A 101 -1.01 2.98 10.31
CA ALA A 101 -0.27 3.28 9.08
C ALA A 101 1.20 3.56 9.39
N TRP A 102 2.08 3.06 8.52
CA TRP A 102 3.51 3.32 8.57
C TRP A 102 4.00 3.79 7.19
N GLY A 103 4.65 4.94 7.04
CA GLY A 103 4.73 6.09 7.93
C GLY A 103 3.94 7.27 7.35
N LEU A 104 3.45 8.18 8.20
CA LEU A 104 2.61 9.30 7.75
C LEU A 104 3.30 10.23 6.74
N HIS A 105 4.62 10.35 6.79
CA HIS A 105 5.39 11.16 5.83
C HIS A 105 5.35 10.58 4.41
N ALA A 106 5.08 9.29 4.25
CA ALA A 106 5.08 8.58 2.97
C ALA A 106 3.72 8.68 2.24
N ASP A 107 2.71 9.31 2.86
CA ASP A 107 1.38 9.49 2.28
C ASP A 107 1.32 10.74 1.37
N TYR A 108 0.61 10.63 0.24
CA TYR A 108 0.41 11.75 -0.66
C TYR A 108 -0.77 12.58 -0.17
N GLN A 109 -0.50 13.75 0.42
CA GLN A 109 -1.53 14.71 0.83
C GLN A 109 -2.63 14.12 1.73
N GLY A 110 -2.34 13.05 2.49
CA GLY A 110 -3.29 12.41 3.39
C GLY A 110 -4.34 11.54 2.69
N GLU A 111 -4.13 11.13 1.44
CA GLU A 111 -5.09 10.30 0.69
C GLU A 111 -5.36 8.96 1.37
N LEU A 112 -4.30 8.23 1.76
CA LEU A 112 -4.46 6.90 2.36
C LEU A 112 -4.94 7.00 3.80
N VAL A 113 -4.42 7.96 4.57
CA VAL A 113 -4.89 8.21 5.94
C VAL A 113 -6.35 8.67 5.94
N GLY A 114 -6.75 9.49 4.96
CA GLY A 114 -8.13 9.89 4.75
C GLY A 114 -9.05 8.70 4.48
N ALA A 115 -8.55 7.69 3.76
CA ALA A 115 -9.26 6.43 3.58
C ALA A 115 -9.37 5.61 4.89
N LEU A 116 -8.29 5.51 5.65
CA LEU A 116 -8.29 4.83 6.95
C LEU A 116 -9.25 5.46 7.96
N ASN A 117 -9.44 6.77 7.93
CA ASN A 117 -10.40 7.46 8.79
C ASN A 117 -11.85 7.01 8.58
N ARG A 118 -12.16 6.34 7.45
CA ARG A 118 -13.48 5.74 7.20
C ARG A 118 -13.78 4.52 8.07
N VAL A 119 -12.82 4.01 8.86
CA VAL A 119 -13.12 3.07 9.96
C VAL A 119 -14.22 3.63 10.88
N GLY A 120 -14.24 4.96 11.06
CA GLY A 120 -15.22 5.67 11.86
C GLY A 120 -14.94 5.58 13.36
N PRO A 121 -15.73 6.26 14.21
CA PRO A 121 -15.59 6.15 15.65
C PRO A 121 -15.85 4.71 16.10
N LEU A 122 -14.82 4.11 16.69
CA LEU A 122 -14.88 2.76 17.27
C LEU A 122 -15.71 2.70 18.56
N CYS A 123 -16.13 3.87 19.06
CA CYS A 123 -17.16 4.02 20.08
C CYS A 123 -18.55 3.78 19.48
N ARG A 124 -18.78 2.61 18.86
CA ARG A 124 -20.13 2.07 18.86
C ARG A 124 -20.31 1.40 20.22
N GLY A 125 -21.34 1.81 20.95
CA GLY A 125 -21.80 1.05 22.12
C GLY A 125 -22.03 -0.43 21.76
N PRO A 126 -22.25 -1.30 22.76
CA PRO A 126 -22.57 -2.70 22.49
C PRO A 126 -23.68 -2.77 21.43
N LYS A 127 -23.46 -3.55 20.36
CA LYS A 127 -24.54 -3.84 19.41
C LYS A 127 -25.68 -4.45 20.23
N SER A 128 -26.84 -3.81 20.27
CA SER A 128 -28.03 -4.43 20.84
C SER A 128 -28.47 -5.54 19.90
N ASP A 129 -29.03 -6.63 20.44
CA ASP A 129 -29.55 -7.80 19.70
C ASP A 129 -30.70 -7.47 18.71
N LEU A 130 -31.02 -6.19 18.51
CA LEU A 130 -32.05 -5.67 17.62
C LEU A 130 -31.52 -5.22 16.24
N ASP A 131 -30.20 -5.31 16.02
CA ASP A 131 -29.56 -4.87 14.77
C ASP A 131 -29.43 -5.98 13.70
N GLU A 132 -30.04 -7.15 13.89
CA GLU A 132 -30.16 -8.16 12.83
C GLU A 132 -31.33 -7.82 11.88
N PRO A 133 -31.13 -7.91 10.56
CA PRO A 133 -32.19 -7.65 9.60
C PRO A 133 -33.25 -8.74 9.69
N SER A 134 -34.46 -8.35 10.08
CA SER A 134 -35.64 -9.22 10.07
C SER A 134 -35.87 -9.78 8.66
N THR A 135 -35.85 -11.10 8.54
CA THR A 135 -36.33 -11.83 7.35
C THR A 135 -37.85 -11.84 7.31
#